data_AF-A0A1H1QHT1-F1
#
_entry.id   AF-A0A1H1QHT1-F1
#
_cell.length_a   1.000
_cell.length_b   1.000
_cell.length_c   1.000
_cell.angle_alpha   90.00
_cell.angle_beta   90.00
_cell.angle_gamma   90.00
#
_symmetry.space_group_name_H-M   'P 1'
#
loop_
_entity.id
_entity.type
_entity.pdbx_description
1 polymer ?
#
loop_
_entity_poly.entity_id
_entity_poly.type
_entity_poly.pdbx_seq_one_letter_code
_entity_poly.pdbx_strand_id
1 'polypeptide(L)'
;MAQDIMLDLERMRELHRGLTITVAEFEAAGRTNDRLESAIGNPDGRSALRDKAHDFEGRWNDKREKLLTNLDGIDESLRTIIEQWTAWDADTAGYFEDEGRTTTLTHEP
;
A
#
# COMPACT_ATOMS: atom_id res chain seq x y z
N MET A 1 -7.98 -13.64 22.30
CA MET A 1 -7.54 -14.36 21.09
C MET A 1 -8.35 -13.88 19.88
N ALA A 2 -9.59 -14.32 19.64
CA ALA A 2 -10.36 -13.90 18.44
C ALA A 2 -10.58 -12.36 18.32
N GLN A 3 -10.98 -11.69 19.40
CA GLN A 3 -11.15 -10.22 19.43
C GLN A 3 -9.85 -9.45 19.12
N ASP A 4 -8.71 -10.00 19.53
CA ASP A 4 -7.39 -9.39 19.38
C ASP A 4 -6.93 -9.44 17.91
N ILE A 5 -7.20 -10.59 17.28
CA ILE A 5 -6.94 -10.83 15.86
C ILE A 5 -7.83 -9.94 14.97
N MET A 6 -9.10 -9.76 15.32
CA MET A 6 -10.00 -8.85 14.59
C MET A 6 -9.54 -7.39 14.67
N LEU A 7 -9.05 -6.95 15.84
CA LEU A 7 -8.49 -5.61 16.03
C LEU A 7 -7.22 -5.40 15.18
N ASP A 8 -6.39 -6.44 15.08
CA ASP A 8 -5.19 -6.42 14.23
C ASP A 8 -5.55 -6.37 12.73
N LEU A 9 -6.58 -7.09 12.29
CA LEU A 9 -7.02 -7.05 10.89
C LEU A 9 -7.59 -5.68 10.49
N GLU A 10 -8.36 -5.05 11.38
CA GLU A 10 -8.87 -3.70 11.14
C GLU A 10 -7.73 -2.68 11.06
N ARG A 11 -6.72 -2.81 11.92
CA ARG A 11 -5.50 -2.00 11.86
C ARG A 11 -4.72 -2.22 10.57
N MET A 12 -4.60 -3.46 10.10
CA MET A 12 -3.95 -3.76 8.81
C MET A 12 -4.70 -3.13 7.63
N ARG A 13 -6.03 -3.14 7.64
CA ARG A 13 -6.85 -2.47 6.62
C ARG A 13 -6.68 -0.96 6.64
N GLU A 14 -6.56 -0.35 7.81
CA GLU A 14 -6.27 1.08 7.95
C GLU A 14 -4.87 1.43 7.43
N LEU A 15 -3.86 0.64 7.81
CA LEU A 15 -2.49 0.80 7.32
C LEU A 15 -2.41 0.68 5.80
N HIS A 16 -3.09 -0.30 5.22
CA HIS A 16 -3.19 -0.47 3.77
C HIS A 16 -3.81 0.78 3.11
N ARG A 17 -4.94 1.29 3.63
CA ARG A 17 -5.55 2.52 3.10
C ARG A 17 -4.63 3.73 3.16
N GLY A 18 -3.95 3.94 4.30
CA GLY A 18 -2.98 5.03 4.44
C GLY A 18 -1.78 4.90 3.50
N LEU A 19 -1.33 3.67 3.27
CA LEU A 19 -0.25 3.35 2.35
C LEU A 19 -0.63 3.67 0.90
N THR A 20 -1.83 3.26 0.45
CA THR A 20 -2.32 3.56 -0.90
C THR A 20 -2.40 5.07 -1.15
N ILE A 21 -2.85 5.86 -0.16
CA ILE A 21 -2.88 7.33 -0.25
C ILE A 21 -1.45 7.88 -0.38
N THR A 22 -0.54 7.40 0.45
CA THR A 22 0.86 7.82 0.45
C THR A 22 1.53 7.54 -0.91
N VAL A 23 1.31 6.35 -1.48
CA VAL A 23 1.78 5.98 -2.83
C VAL A 23 1.27 6.98 -3.88
N ALA A 24 -0.03 7.27 -3.88
CA ALA A 24 -0.62 8.22 -4.83
C ALA A 24 -0.05 9.65 -4.69
N GLU A 25 0.22 10.10 -3.46
CA GLU A 25 0.86 11.40 -3.22
C GLU A 25 2.31 11.44 -3.75
N PHE A 26 3.08 10.37 -3.55
CA PHE A 26 4.43 10.26 -4.10
C PHE A 26 4.41 10.29 -5.63
N GLU A 27 3.52 9.55 -6.28
CA GLU A 27 3.35 9.60 -7.74
C GLU A 27 2.99 11.01 -8.25
N ALA A 28 2.16 11.75 -7.50
CA ALA A 28 1.81 13.13 -7.83
C ALA A 28 2.98 14.10 -7.69
N ALA A 29 3.80 13.95 -6.65
CA ALA A 29 4.96 14.80 -6.39
C ALA A 29 6.02 14.74 -7.51
N GLY A 30 6.12 13.61 -8.21
CA GLY A 30 7.02 13.47 -9.35
C GLY A 30 6.76 14.47 -10.49
N ARG A 31 5.49 14.81 -10.74
CA ARG A 31 5.07 15.66 -11.87
C ARG A 31 5.38 17.15 -11.71
N THR A 32 5.73 17.60 -10.51
CA THR A 32 6.02 19.02 -10.23
C THR A 32 7.44 19.42 -10.63
N ASN A 33 8.35 18.45 -10.70
CA ASN A 33 9.78 18.71 -10.84
C ASN A 33 10.20 19.11 -12.25
N ASP A 34 9.74 18.45 -13.32
CA ASP A 34 10.12 18.78 -14.72
C ASP A 34 9.89 20.26 -15.11
N ARG A 35 9.04 20.98 -14.37
CA ARG A 35 8.77 22.41 -14.58
C ARG A 35 9.85 23.32 -14.00
N LEU A 36 10.64 22.86 -13.03
CA LEU A 36 11.62 23.66 -12.30
C LEU A 36 12.85 23.93 -13.16
N GLU A 37 13.44 22.91 -13.80
CA GLU A 37 14.57 23.10 -14.74
C GLU A 37 14.21 24.11 -15.86
N SER A 38 13.02 23.93 -16.46
CA SER A 38 12.54 24.79 -17.54
C SER A 38 12.29 26.23 -17.07
N ALA A 39 11.77 26.41 -15.85
CA ALA A 39 11.54 27.73 -15.25
C ALA A 39 12.84 28.48 -14.93
N ILE A 40 13.93 27.75 -14.61
CA ILE A 40 15.24 28.35 -14.36
C ILE A 40 15.89 28.85 -15.66
N GLY A 41 15.84 28.04 -16.73
CA GLY A 41 16.39 28.40 -18.03
C GLY A 41 17.90 28.61 -18.03
N ASN A 42 18.40 29.60 -18.76
CA ASN A 42 19.83 29.90 -18.86
C ASN A 42 20.11 31.42 -18.87
N PRO A 43 19.78 32.14 -17.78
CA PRO A 43 19.93 33.58 -17.70
C PRO A 43 21.40 33.98 -17.85
N ASP A 44 21.68 34.98 -18.69
CA ASP A 44 23.03 35.46 -19.00
C ASP A 44 24.02 34.34 -19.41
N GLY A 45 23.50 33.25 -20.00
CA GLY A 45 24.30 32.08 -20.38
C GLY A 45 24.81 31.24 -19.21
N ARG A 46 24.32 31.47 -17.97
CA ARG A 46 24.71 30.73 -16.78
C ARG A 46 23.79 29.54 -16.51
N SER A 47 24.29 28.33 -16.79
CA SER A 47 23.51 27.09 -16.62
C SER A 47 23.63 26.45 -15.23
N ALA A 48 24.55 26.89 -14.38
CA ALA A 48 24.90 26.17 -13.16
C ALA A 48 23.73 25.91 -12.19
N LEU A 49 22.73 26.82 -12.13
CA LEU A 49 21.54 26.60 -11.32
C LEU A 49 20.59 25.57 -11.96
N ARG A 50 20.42 25.65 -13.28
CA ARG A 50 19.64 24.70 -14.06
C ARG A 50 20.22 23.29 -13.95
N ASP A 51 21.53 23.16 -14.14
CA ASP A 51 22.21 21.87 -14.10
C ASP A 51 22.11 21.22 -12.70
N LYS A 52 22.16 22.03 -11.62
CA LYS A 52 21.89 21.54 -10.26
C LYS A 52 20.44 21.11 -10.04
N ALA A 53 19.48 21.81 -10.63
CA ALA A 53 18.07 21.43 -10.57
C ALA A 53 17.85 20.09 -11.30
N HIS A 54 18.42 19.94 -12.49
CA HIS A 54 18.42 18.69 -13.25
C HIS A 54 19.00 17.51 -12.44
N ASP A 55 20.18 17.69 -11.83
CA ASP A 55 20.80 16.66 -10.98
C ASP A 55 19.93 16.29 -9.77
N PHE A 56 19.29 17.28 -9.16
CA PHE A 56 18.36 17.06 -8.05
C PHE A 56 17.13 16.27 -8.51
N GLU A 57 16.54 16.65 -9.66
CA GLU A 57 15.37 16.00 -10.23
C GLU A 57 15.64 14.53 -10.52
N GLY A 58 16.76 14.20 -11.18
CA GLY A 58 17.14 12.81 -11.46
C GLY A 58 17.31 11.99 -10.18
N ARG A 59 18.06 12.51 -9.19
CA ARG A 59 18.25 11.81 -7.90
C ARG A 59 16.97 11.66 -7.10
N TRP A 60 16.08 12.65 -7.15
CA TRP A 60 14.76 12.58 -6.51
C TRP A 60 13.89 11.52 -7.19
N ASN A 61 13.87 11.50 -8.52
CA ASN A 61 13.12 10.51 -9.30
C ASN A 61 13.55 9.09 -8.94
N ASP A 62 14.85 8.81 -8.96
CA ASP A 62 15.41 7.49 -8.61
C ASP A 62 15.05 7.06 -7.17
N LYS A 63 15.14 7.99 -6.21
CA LYS A 63 14.79 7.72 -4.81
C LYS A 63 13.30 7.47 -4.64
N ARG A 64 12.47 8.25 -5.34
CA ARG A 64 11.01 8.13 -5.32
C ARG A 64 10.56 6.80 -5.90
N GLU A 65 11.10 6.40 -7.06
CA GLU A 65 10.80 5.10 -7.68
C GLU A 65 11.16 3.94 -6.75
N LYS A 66 12.34 3.98 -6.13
CA LYS A 66 12.74 2.96 -5.13
C LYS A 66 11.80 2.93 -3.93
N LEU A 67 11.36 4.09 -3.44
CA LEU A 67 10.42 4.15 -2.34
C LEU A 67 9.07 3.56 -2.75
N LEU A 68 8.55 3.93 -3.93
CA LEU A 68 7.30 3.39 -4.47
C LEU A 68 7.36 1.86 -4.59
N THR A 69 8.42 1.30 -5.14
CA THR A 69 8.62 -0.16 -5.21
C THR A 69 8.56 -0.83 -3.83
N ASN A 70 9.16 -0.21 -2.80
CA ASN A 70 9.12 -0.76 -1.44
C ASN A 70 7.71 -0.65 -0.83
N LEU A 71 7.01 0.46 -1.08
CA LEU A 71 5.64 0.65 -0.62
C LEU A 71 4.69 -0.36 -1.27
N ASP A 72 4.82 -0.61 -2.58
CA ASP A 72 4.06 -1.63 -3.29
C ASP A 72 4.29 -3.03 -2.70
N GLY A 73 5.54 -3.39 -2.37
CA GLY A 73 5.83 -4.66 -1.72
C GLY A 73 5.20 -4.81 -0.33
N ILE A 74 5.09 -3.71 0.43
CA ILE A 74 4.40 -3.71 1.72
C ILE A 74 2.88 -3.84 1.50
N ASP A 75 2.32 -3.13 0.51
CA ASP A 75 0.91 -3.20 0.14
C ASP A 75 0.49 -4.63 -0.23
N GLU A 76 1.27 -5.28 -1.11
CA GLU A 76 1.06 -6.66 -1.51
C GLU A 76 1.10 -7.63 -0.32
N SER A 77 2.04 -7.42 0.59
CA SER A 77 2.15 -8.22 1.82
C SER A 77 0.93 -8.05 2.73
N LEU A 78 0.46 -6.81 2.92
CA LEU A 78 -0.74 -6.52 3.70
C LEU A 78 -1.99 -7.13 3.09
N ARG A 79 -2.16 -7.01 1.77
CA ARG A 79 -3.27 -7.62 1.04
C ARG A 79 -3.28 -9.13 1.20
N THR A 80 -2.12 -9.77 1.01
CA THR A 80 -1.97 -11.21 1.17
C THR A 80 -2.38 -11.68 2.58
N ILE A 81 -1.95 -10.97 3.63
CA ILE A 81 -2.31 -11.31 5.01
C ILE A 81 -3.82 -11.14 5.23
N ILE A 82 -4.41 -10.05 4.74
CA ILE A 82 -5.85 -9.78 4.88
C ILE A 82 -6.67 -10.86 4.15
N GLU A 83 -6.27 -11.24 2.94
CA GLU A 83 -6.91 -12.27 2.12
C GLU A 83 -6.85 -13.64 2.81
N GLN A 84 -5.67 -14.04 3.28
CA GLN A 84 -5.48 -15.31 4.00
C GLN A 84 -6.33 -15.39 5.27
N TRP A 85 -6.38 -14.32 6.06
CA TRP A 85 -7.20 -14.28 7.27
C TRP A 85 -8.69 -14.33 6.97
N THR A 86 -9.13 -13.59 5.95
CA THR A 86 -10.54 -13.56 5.55
C THR A 86 -10.99 -14.94 5.03
N ALA A 87 -10.14 -15.61 4.26
CA ALA A 87 -10.40 -16.98 3.80
C ALA A 87 -10.47 -17.97 4.96
N TRP A 88 -9.50 -17.90 5.88
CA TRP A 88 -9.49 -18.77 7.06
C TRP A 88 -10.73 -18.60 7.94
N ASP A 89 -11.19 -17.36 8.14
CA ASP A 89 -12.41 -17.05 8.91
C ASP A 89 -13.65 -17.65 8.24
N ALA A 90 -13.78 -17.50 6.92
CA ALA A 90 -14.88 -18.06 6.14
C ALA A 90 -14.89 -19.60 6.17
N ASP A 91 -13.72 -20.24 6.00
CA ASP A 91 -13.60 -21.69 6.06
C ASP A 91 -13.97 -22.21 7.45
N THR A 92 -13.45 -21.58 8.51
CA THR A 92 -13.72 -21.96 9.90
C THR A 92 -15.20 -21.79 10.26
N ALA A 93 -15.85 -20.70 9.82
CA ALA A 93 -17.28 -20.52 9.99
C ALA A 93 -18.08 -21.61 9.27
N GLY A 94 -17.68 -21.97 8.04
CA GLY A 94 -18.28 -23.06 7.27
C GLY A 94 -18.16 -24.42 7.97
N TYR A 95 -17.00 -24.72 8.57
CA TYR A 95 -16.82 -25.95 9.37
C TYR A 95 -17.80 -26.01 10.55
N PHE A 96 -17.95 -24.92 11.31
CA PHE A 96 -18.86 -24.90 12.46
C PHE A 96 -20.34 -24.95 12.06
N GLU A 97 -20.74 -24.33 10.94
CA GLU A 97 -22.10 -24.46 10.41
C GLU A 97 -22.42 -25.89 9.97
N ASP A 98 -21.46 -26.59 9.36
CA ASP A 98 -21.65 -27.95 8.87
C ASP A 98 -21.67 -28.99 10.01
N GLU A 99 -20.79 -28.84 11.01
CA GLU A 99 -20.81 -29.62 12.26
C GLU A 99 -22.11 -29.39 13.07
N GLY A 100 -22.57 -28.15 13.14
CA GLY A 100 -23.85 -27.80 13.78
C GLY A 100 -25.04 -28.47 13.08
N ARG A 101 -25.04 -28.49 11.74
CA ARG A 101 -26.08 -29.12 10.92
C ARG A 101 -26.10 -30.65 11.09
N THR A 102 -24.95 -31.31 11.17
CA THR A 102 -24.85 -32.77 11.40
C THR A 102 -25.30 -33.16 12.80
N THR A 103 -25.06 -32.31 13.81
CA THR A 103 -25.50 -32.55 15.19
C THR A 103 -27.02 -32.40 15.35
N THR A 104 -27.66 -31.47 14.64
CA THR A 104 -29.13 -31.33 14.65
C THR A 104 -29.87 -32.45 13.92
N LEU A 105 -29.28 -33.04 12.87
CA LEU A 105 -29.89 -34.17 12.13
C LEU A 105 -29.80 -35.50 12.87
N THR A 106 -28.94 -35.61 13.88
CA THR A 106 -28.75 -36.83 14.70
C THR A 106 -29.54 -36.81 16.01
N HIS A 107 -30.24 -35.70 16.31
CA HIS A 107 -31.06 -35.55 17.50
C HIS A 107 -32.53 -35.22 17.16
N GLU A 108 -33.24 -36.16 16.53
CA GLU A 108 -34.71 -36.25 16.58
C GLU A 108 -35.11 -37.54 17.32
N PRO A 109 -36.07 -37.50 18.27
CA PRO A 109 -36.52 -38.66 19.04
C PRO A 109 -37.37 -39.67 18.24
#